data_AF-A0A960NKQ3-F1
#
_entry.id   AF-A0A960NKQ3-F1
#
_cell.length_a   1.000
_cell.length_b   1.000
_cell.length_c   1.000
_cell.angle_alpha   90.00
_cell.angle_beta   90.00
_cell.angle_gamma   90.00
#
_symmetry.space_group_name_H-M   'P 1'
#
loop_
_entity.id
_entity.type
_entity.pdbx_description
1 polymer ?
#
loop_
_entity_poly.entity_id
_entity_poly.type
_entity_poly.pdbx_seq_one_letter_code
_entity_poly.pdbx_strand_id
1 'polypeptide(L)'
;CTQRALKSDPDFFRPERLAALRPREIDRLFHDDHRRNPLPMWPEHKRILYEYADWFVEQATTPDLLVAKANHARKPLKFFLDALREIPGYREDPLQKKSMLLAVILENRPERFLRVSDPESAVPIIDYHLQRSALRTGLVTLTDEKLRSRLVARACVDKETENAIRRATYQAMEKLVAKSGLSVAAIDYFFFTNRTRCPEMTEPACASCPVNAICKQDTPLFQPVFRTTHY
;
A
#
# COMPACT_ATOMS: atom_id res chain seq x y z
N CYS A 1 -13.25 16.49 -3.94
CA CYS A 1 -14.54 16.14 -4.57
C CYS A 1 -15.38 15.19 -3.73
N THR A 2 -14.82 14.08 -3.22
CA THR A 2 -15.49 13.11 -2.33
C THR A 2 -15.99 13.71 -1.00
N GLN A 3 -15.26 14.67 -0.41
CA GLN A 3 -15.75 15.40 0.79
C GLN A 3 -17.04 16.19 0.55
N ARG A 4 -17.28 16.70 -0.67
CA ARG A 4 -18.54 17.40 -0.99
C ARG A 4 -19.71 16.44 -0.92
N ALA A 5 -19.52 15.23 -1.45
CA ALA A 5 -20.54 14.16 -1.43
C ALA A 5 -20.87 13.72 0.00
N LEU A 6 -19.86 13.52 0.85
CA LEU A 6 -20.07 13.19 2.28
C LEU A 6 -20.79 14.30 3.06
N LYS A 7 -20.50 15.58 2.76
CA LYS A 7 -21.18 16.71 3.40
C LYS A 7 -22.64 16.81 3.01
N SER A 8 -22.98 16.48 1.76
CA SER A 8 -24.37 16.47 1.30
C SER A 8 -25.16 15.25 1.79
N ASP A 9 -24.47 14.11 1.90
CA ASP A 9 -25.06 12.84 2.31
C ASP A 9 -24.00 12.00 3.03
N PRO A 10 -24.09 11.83 4.36
CA PRO A 10 -23.15 11.02 5.14
C PRO A 10 -23.09 9.56 4.69
N ASP A 11 -24.17 9.04 4.10
CA ASP A 11 -24.28 7.66 3.63
C ASP A 11 -23.95 7.54 2.13
N PHE A 12 -23.39 8.57 1.50
CA PHE A 12 -23.09 8.59 0.07
C PHE A 12 -22.25 7.39 -0.39
N PHE A 13 -21.30 6.96 0.45
CA PHE A 13 -20.35 5.89 0.16
C PHE A 13 -20.79 4.51 0.69
N ARG A 14 -22.06 4.33 1.06
CA ARG A 14 -22.60 3.00 1.36
C ARG A 14 -22.51 2.09 0.12
N PRO A 15 -22.14 0.80 0.27
CA PRO A 15 -21.97 -0.10 -0.86
C PRO A 15 -23.18 -0.17 -1.80
N GLU A 16 -24.39 -0.28 -1.25
CA GLU A 16 -25.64 -0.37 -2.01
C GLU A 16 -25.86 0.88 -2.87
N ARG A 17 -25.52 2.05 -2.32
CA ARG A 17 -25.59 3.32 -3.03
C ARG A 17 -24.53 3.41 -4.12
N LEU A 18 -23.29 3.03 -3.82
CA LEU A 18 -22.20 3.04 -4.80
C LEU A 18 -22.47 2.10 -5.98
N ALA A 19 -22.99 0.90 -5.71
CA ALA A 19 -23.39 -0.08 -6.73
C ALA A 19 -24.52 0.46 -7.62
N ALA A 20 -25.46 1.24 -7.07
CA ALA A 20 -26.58 1.81 -7.81
C ALA A 20 -26.24 3.08 -8.62
N LEU A 21 -25.09 3.71 -8.40
CA LEU A 21 -24.73 4.94 -9.11
C LEU A 21 -24.47 4.67 -10.60
N ARG A 22 -25.04 5.50 -11.48
CA ARG A 22 -24.79 5.39 -12.91
C ARG A 22 -23.33 5.78 -13.23
N PRO A 23 -22.73 5.21 -14.28
CA PRO A 23 -21.35 5.52 -14.67
C PRO A 23 -21.05 7.03 -14.77
N ARG A 24 -21.98 7.82 -15.33
CA ARG A 24 -21.81 9.28 -15.47
C ARG A 24 -21.83 10.03 -14.12
N GLU A 25 -22.48 9.48 -13.10
CA GLU A 25 -22.54 10.08 -11.76
C GLU A 25 -21.23 9.85 -11.02
N ILE A 26 -20.67 8.64 -11.14
CA ILE A 26 -19.31 8.33 -10.66
C ILE A 26 -18.27 9.20 -11.36
N ASP A 27 -18.36 9.41 -12.69
CA ASP A 27 -17.43 10.30 -13.40
C ASP A 27 -17.44 11.73 -12.81
N ARG A 28 -18.64 12.29 -12.62
CA ARG A 28 -18.82 13.64 -12.05
C ARG A 28 -18.29 13.74 -10.62
N LEU A 29 -18.35 12.67 -9.83
CA LEU A 29 -17.83 12.66 -8.46
C LEU A 29 -16.34 12.98 -8.39
N PHE A 30 -15.58 12.60 -9.42
CA PHE A 30 -14.13 12.79 -9.47
C PHE A 30 -13.69 14.00 -10.32
N HIS A 31 -14.63 14.79 -10.84
CA HIS A 31 -14.30 16.02 -11.54
C HIS A 31 -13.70 17.08 -10.61
N ASP A 32 -12.57 17.66 -11.02
CA ASP A 32 -11.99 18.87 -10.46
C ASP A 32 -12.88 20.09 -10.73
N ASP A 33 -12.45 21.27 -10.27
CA ASP A 33 -13.22 22.51 -10.44
C ASP A 33 -13.26 22.98 -11.91
N HIS A 34 -12.45 22.38 -12.79
CA HIS A 34 -12.47 22.56 -14.25
C HIS A 34 -13.25 21.46 -14.98
N ARG A 35 -13.99 20.62 -14.26
CA ARG A 35 -14.79 19.51 -14.80
C ARG A 35 -13.97 18.42 -15.49
N ARG A 36 -12.71 18.23 -15.09
CA ARG A 36 -11.83 17.15 -15.57
C ARG A 36 -11.63 16.13 -14.48
N ASN A 37 -11.53 14.84 -14.83
CA ASN A 37 -11.11 13.83 -13.88
C ASN A 37 -9.56 13.82 -13.80
N PRO A 38 -8.95 14.19 -12.66
CA PRO A 38 -7.50 14.22 -12.53
C PRO A 38 -6.91 12.83 -12.20
N LEU A 39 -7.74 11.82 -11.93
CA LEU A 39 -7.25 10.50 -11.59
C LEU A 39 -6.70 9.79 -12.83
N PRO A 40 -5.41 9.37 -12.81
CA PRO A 40 -4.89 8.51 -13.86
C PRO A 40 -5.58 7.15 -13.81
N MET A 41 -5.53 6.40 -14.93
CA MET A 41 -6.09 5.04 -15.02
C MET A 41 -7.56 4.99 -14.56
N TRP A 42 -8.32 6.00 -14.98
CA TRP A 42 -9.71 6.16 -14.54
C TRP A 42 -10.60 4.94 -14.87
N PRO A 43 -10.52 4.33 -16.08
CA PRO A 43 -11.31 3.15 -16.39
C PRO A 43 -11.11 2.01 -15.37
N GLU A 44 -9.87 1.79 -14.93
CA GLU A 44 -9.51 0.74 -13.99
C GLU A 44 -9.97 1.06 -12.56
N HIS A 45 -9.75 2.28 -12.10
CA HIS A 45 -10.25 2.72 -10.79
C HIS A 45 -11.77 2.67 -10.70
N LYS A 46 -12.46 3.08 -11.77
CA LYS A 46 -13.93 3.01 -11.85
C LYS A 46 -14.42 1.57 -11.79
N ARG A 47 -13.76 0.65 -12.51
CA ARG A 47 -14.09 -0.79 -12.45
C ARG A 47 -13.91 -1.33 -11.03
N ILE A 48 -12.77 -1.07 -10.39
CA ILE A 48 -12.50 -1.52 -9.01
C ILE A 48 -13.54 -0.96 -8.03
N LEU A 49 -13.96 0.30 -8.21
CA LEU A 49 -15.00 0.91 -7.36
C LEU A 49 -16.32 0.13 -7.42
N TYR A 50 -16.77 -0.25 -8.63
CA TYR A 50 -17.98 -1.05 -8.80
C TYR A 50 -17.80 -2.47 -8.26
N GLU A 51 -16.70 -3.16 -8.61
CA GLU A 51 -16.41 -4.50 -8.10
C GLU A 51 -16.38 -4.54 -6.56
N TYR A 52 -15.80 -3.51 -5.93
CA TYR A 52 -15.81 -3.34 -4.47
C TYR A 52 -17.24 -3.19 -3.93
N ALA A 53 -18.05 -2.31 -4.53
CA ALA A 53 -19.41 -2.06 -4.07
C ALA A 53 -20.30 -3.30 -4.23
N ASP A 54 -20.26 -3.92 -5.41
CA ASP A 54 -21.03 -5.13 -5.74
C ASP A 54 -20.67 -6.27 -4.81
N TRP A 55 -19.38 -6.47 -4.49
CA TRP A 55 -18.95 -7.50 -3.55
C TRP A 55 -19.61 -7.34 -2.17
N PHE A 56 -19.67 -6.12 -1.63
CA PHE A 56 -20.30 -5.90 -0.32
C PHE A 56 -21.82 -6.14 -0.36
N VAL A 57 -22.48 -5.77 -1.46
CA VAL A 57 -23.91 -6.04 -1.68
C VAL A 57 -24.17 -7.54 -1.77
N GLU A 58 -23.39 -8.27 -2.57
CA GLU A 58 -23.49 -9.73 -2.74
C GLU A 58 -23.26 -10.48 -1.43
N GLN A 59 -22.27 -10.05 -0.63
CA GLN A 59 -21.96 -10.66 0.67
C GLN A 59 -22.91 -10.21 1.79
N ALA A 60 -23.89 -9.34 1.50
CA ALA A 60 -24.81 -8.77 2.47
C ALA A 60 -24.09 -8.25 3.74
N THR A 61 -22.97 -7.54 3.54
CA THR A 61 -22.14 -6.99 4.61
C THR A 61 -21.73 -5.57 4.28
N THR A 62 -21.16 -4.86 5.26
CA THR A 62 -20.65 -3.50 5.06
C THR A 62 -19.22 -3.36 5.60
N PRO A 63 -18.48 -2.31 5.19
CA PRO A 63 -17.16 -2.04 5.74
C PRO A 63 -17.17 -1.86 7.27
N ASP A 64 -18.19 -1.19 7.83
CA ASP A 64 -18.33 -0.99 9.27
C ASP A 64 -18.63 -2.29 10.01
N LEU A 65 -19.47 -3.18 9.46
CA LEU A 65 -19.71 -4.51 10.02
C LEU A 65 -18.45 -5.38 9.99
N LEU A 66 -17.63 -5.29 8.94
CA LEU A 66 -16.36 -6.01 8.85
C LEU A 66 -15.39 -5.54 9.94
N VAL A 67 -15.26 -4.22 10.14
CA VAL A 67 -14.44 -3.65 11.22
C VAL A 67 -14.97 -4.06 12.60
N ALA A 68 -16.29 -4.05 12.80
CA ALA A 68 -16.91 -4.50 14.04
C ALA A 68 -16.57 -5.97 14.33
N LYS A 69 -16.73 -6.86 13.33
CA LYS A 69 -16.34 -8.28 13.43
C LYS A 69 -14.87 -8.44 13.77
N ALA A 70 -13.99 -7.65 13.15
CA ALA A 70 -12.56 -7.66 13.47
C ALA A 70 -12.30 -7.30 14.94
N ASN A 71 -12.92 -6.24 15.45
CA ASN A 71 -12.76 -5.82 16.85
C ASN A 71 -13.27 -6.85 17.87
N HIS A 72 -14.20 -7.73 17.48
CA HIS A 72 -14.70 -8.82 18.31
C HIS A 72 -13.91 -10.14 18.14
N ALA A 73 -13.00 -10.22 17.16
CA ALA A 73 -12.17 -11.39 16.95
C ALA A 73 -11.06 -11.49 18.01
N ARG A 74 -10.59 -12.71 18.30
CA ARG A 74 -9.45 -12.94 19.21
C ARG A 74 -8.16 -12.28 18.71
N LYS A 75 -7.99 -12.20 17.39
CA LYS A 75 -6.86 -11.59 16.70
C LYS A 75 -7.37 -10.55 15.69
N PRO A 76 -7.69 -9.33 16.14
CA PRO A 76 -8.36 -8.33 15.32
C PRO A 76 -7.65 -7.98 14.02
N LEU A 77 -6.32 -7.75 14.07
CA LEU A 77 -5.54 -7.39 12.90
C LEU A 77 -5.47 -8.54 11.92
N LYS A 78 -5.18 -9.77 12.40
CA LYS A 78 -5.19 -10.96 11.53
C LYS A 78 -6.54 -11.13 10.84
N PHE A 79 -7.64 -11.07 11.59
CA PHE A 79 -8.98 -11.22 11.03
C PHE A 79 -9.25 -10.15 9.96
N PHE A 80 -8.93 -8.90 10.25
CA PHE A 80 -9.13 -7.78 9.31
C PHE A 80 -8.33 -7.97 8.02
N LEU A 81 -7.05 -8.34 8.13
CA LEU A 81 -6.19 -8.60 6.98
C LEU A 81 -6.69 -9.78 6.14
N ASP A 82 -7.08 -10.88 6.79
CA ASP A 82 -7.61 -12.06 6.11
C ASP A 82 -8.93 -11.74 5.40
N ALA A 83 -9.85 -10.99 6.02
CA ALA A 83 -11.11 -10.60 5.40
C ALA A 83 -10.91 -9.73 4.15
N LEU A 84 -9.92 -8.83 4.16
CA LEU A 84 -9.60 -8.01 2.99
C LEU A 84 -9.01 -8.82 1.82
N ARG A 85 -8.51 -10.05 2.03
CA ARG A 85 -8.01 -10.90 0.93
C ARG A 85 -9.10 -11.35 -0.03
N GLU A 86 -10.36 -11.22 0.35
CA GLU A 86 -11.49 -11.62 -0.50
C GLU A 86 -12.09 -10.44 -1.28
N ILE A 87 -11.71 -9.20 -0.92
CA ILE A 87 -12.37 -7.98 -1.40
C ILE A 87 -11.65 -7.42 -2.64
N PRO A 88 -12.36 -7.17 -3.76
CA PRO A 88 -11.79 -6.50 -4.93
C PRO A 88 -11.07 -5.19 -4.59
N GLY A 89 -9.89 -4.97 -5.18
CA GLY A 89 -9.02 -3.84 -4.88
C GLY A 89 -8.01 -4.10 -3.75
N TYR A 90 -8.24 -5.14 -2.93
CA TYR A 90 -7.32 -5.63 -1.90
C TYR A 90 -6.79 -7.03 -2.22
N ARG A 91 -7.66 -7.93 -2.72
CA ARG A 91 -7.35 -9.34 -3.00
C ARG A 91 -6.23 -9.55 -4.03
N GLU A 92 -6.00 -8.57 -4.91
CA GLU A 92 -4.98 -8.64 -5.94
C GLU A 92 -3.55 -8.47 -5.38
N ASP A 93 -3.41 -8.04 -4.12
CA ASP A 93 -2.13 -7.85 -3.46
C ASP A 93 -1.80 -8.97 -2.46
N PRO A 94 -0.99 -9.97 -2.85
CA PRO A 94 -0.68 -11.11 -1.98
C PRO A 94 0.15 -10.72 -0.74
N LEU A 95 0.83 -9.57 -0.76
CA LEU A 95 1.60 -9.07 0.39
C LEU A 95 0.82 -8.06 1.24
N GLN A 96 -0.45 -7.81 0.91
CA GLN A 96 -1.39 -7.06 1.74
C GLN A 96 -0.93 -5.63 2.11
N LYS A 97 -0.15 -4.97 1.25
CA LYS A 97 0.31 -3.59 1.46
C LYS A 97 -0.88 -2.65 1.66
N LYS A 98 -1.88 -2.70 0.77
CA LYS A 98 -3.09 -1.86 0.85
C LYS A 98 -3.89 -2.16 2.12
N SER A 99 -4.05 -3.43 2.46
CA SER A 99 -4.79 -3.88 3.63
C SER A 99 -4.12 -3.46 4.94
N MET A 100 -2.80 -3.64 5.07
CA MET A 100 -2.05 -3.23 6.25
C MET A 100 -2.01 -1.71 6.39
N LEU A 101 -1.85 -0.97 5.28
CA LEU A 101 -1.94 0.49 5.31
C LEU A 101 -3.32 0.97 5.80
N LEU A 102 -4.39 0.34 5.32
CA LEU A 102 -5.75 0.63 5.81
C LEU A 102 -5.87 0.33 7.30
N ALA A 103 -5.35 -0.80 7.78
CA ALA A 103 -5.37 -1.16 9.19
C ALA A 103 -4.68 -0.09 10.06
N VAL A 104 -3.47 0.33 9.67
CA VAL A 104 -2.72 1.41 10.34
C VAL A 104 -3.53 2.71 10.37
N ILE A 105 -4.16 3.09 9.24
CA ILE A 105 -4.99 4.29 9.18
C ILE A 105 -6.15 4.19 10.17
N LEU A 106 -6.90 3.09 10.18
CA LEU A 106 -8.08 2.90 11.04
C LEU A 106 -7.72 2.83 12.53
N GLU A 107 -6.58 2.22 12.87
CA GLU A 107 -6.07 2.13 14.24
C GLU A 107 -5.64 3.50 14.78
N ASN A 108 -5.00 4.32 13.94
CA ASN A 108 -4.39 5.59 14.34
C ASN A 108 -5.33 6.81 14.17
N ARG A 109 -6.59 6.61 13.78
CA ARG A 109 -7.62 7.66 13.86
C ARG A 109 -7.99 7.95 15.32
N PRO A 110 -8.36 9.20 15.67
CA PRO A 110 -8.83 9.53 17.02
C PRO A 110 -9.97 8.62 17.52
N GLU A 111 -10.86 8.21 16.62
CA GLU A 111 -12.00 7.33 16.90
C GLU A 111 -11.59 5.87 17.17
N ARG A 112 -10.38 5.46 16.77
CA ARG A 112 -9.87 4.09 16.88
C ARG A 112 -10.83 3.04 16.31
N PHE A 113 -11.19 3.21 15.04
CA PHE A 113 -12.15 2.33 14.35
C PHE A 113 -11.72 0.86 14.42
N LEU A 114 -10.44 0.57 14.21
CA LEU A 114 -9.86 -0.75 14.42
C LEU A 114 -9.07 -0.78 15.73
N ARG A 115 -9.35 -1.76 16.59
CA ARG A 115 -8.71 -1.96 17.90
C ARG A 115 -7.80 -3.17 17.83
N VAL A 116 -6.53 -2.94 17.48
CA VAL A 116 -5.53 -4.00 17.37
C VAL A 116 -5.08 -4.46 18.76
N SER A 117 -5.17 -5.76 19.00
CA SER A 117 -4.64 -6.41 20.21
C SER A 117 -3.63 -7.53 19.91
N ASP A 118 -3.35 -7.76 18.63
CA ASP A 118 -2.43 -8.77 18.09
C ASP A 118 -1.39 -8.11 17.14
N PRO A 119 -0.54 -7.21 17.65
CA PRO A 119 0.43 -6.47 16.82
C PRO A 119 1.44 -7.39 16.11
N GLU A 120 1.63 -8.62 16.58
CA GLU A 120 2.46 -9.64 15.92
C GLU A 120 1.87 -10.14 14.59
N SER A 121 0.59 -9.85 14.33
CA SER A 121 -0.08 -10.16 13.05
C SER A 121 0.24 -9.14 11.96
N ALA A 122 0.97 -8.06 12.28
CA ALA A 122 1.33 -7.04 11.30
C ALA A 122 2.26 -7.61 10.23
N VAL A 123 2.03 -7.20 8.98
CA VAL A 123 2.84 -7.58 7.82
C VAL A 123 3.58 -6.36 7.27
N PRO A 124 4.82 -6.48 6.76
CA PRO A 124 5.54 -5.36 6.16
C PRO A 124 4.79 -4.66 5.00
N ILE A 125 4.74 -3.32 5.00
CA ILE A 125 4.13 -2.53 3.92
C ILE A 125 5.16 -2.30 2.81
N ILE A 126 5.26 -3.25 1.87
CA ILE A 126 6.25 -3.17 0.79
C ILE A 126 5.78 -2.29 -0.35
N ASP A 127 6.27 -1.04 -0.38
CA ASP A 127 6.14 -0.10 -1.50
C ASP A 127 7.43 0.02 -2.32
N TYR A 128 7.40 0.83 -3.39
CA TYR A 128 8.57 1.01 -4.25
C TYR A 128 9.69 1.83 -3.57
N HIS A 129 9.37 2.69 -2.60
CA HIS A 129 10.38 3.43 -1.84
C HIS A 129 11.17 2.52 -0.91
N LEU A 130 10.49 1.55 -0.28
CA LEU A 130 11.10 0.53 0.55
C LEU A 130 11.92 -0.44 -0.30
N GLN A 131 11.43 -0.88 -1.46
CA GLN A 131 12.23 -1.68 -2.39
C GLN A 131 13.52 -0.96 -2.80
N ARG A 132 13.43 0.32 -3.21
CA ARG A 132 14.61 1.14 -3.50
C ARG A 132 15.54 1.25 -2.29
N SER A 133 15.00 1.54 -1.12
CA SER A 133 15.80 1.67 0.11
C SER A 133 16.53 0.37 0.42
N ALA A 134 15.85 -0.78 0.35
CA ALA A 134 16.43 -2.09 0.63
C ALA A 134 17.54 -2.47 -0.36
N LEU A 135 17.38 -2.13 -1.65
CA LEU A 135 18.43 -2.28 -2.66
C LEU A 135 19.65 -1.41 -2.34
N ARG A 136 19.43 -0.11 -2.10
CA ARG A 136 20.52 0.87 -1.86
C ARG A 136 21.28 0.63 -0.57
N THR A 137 20.60 0.16 0.48
CA THR A 137 21.24 -0.17 1.76
C THR A 137 21.94 -1.51 1.73
N GLY A 138 21.62 -2.38 0.77
CA GLY A 138 22.14 -3.74 0.67
C GLY A 138 21.38 -4.78 1.49
N LEU A 139 20.23 -4.42 2.07
CA LEU A 139 19.31 -5.38 2.69
C LEU A 139 18.78 -6.40 1.68
N VAL A 140 18.63 -5.98 0.43
CA VAL A 140 18.43 -6.83 -0.73
C VAL A 140 19.60 -6.58 -1.69
N THR A 141 20.23 -7.66 -2.17
CA THR A 141 21.34 -7.57 -3.12
C THR A 141 20.96 -8.26 -4.43
N LEU A 142 21.30 -7.63 -5.56
CA LEU A 142 21.11 -8.21 -6.89
C LEU A 142 22.32 -9.07 -7.24
N THR A 143 22.08 -10.31 -7.67
CA THR A 143 23.13 -11.23 -8.13
C THR A 143 23.26 -11.26 -9.66
N ASP A 144 22.22 -10.83 -10.38
CA ASP A 144 22.23 -10.69 -11.83
C ASP A 144 22.69 -9.27 -12.23
N GLU A 145 23.88 -9.18 -12.82
CA GLU A 145 24.47 -7.91 -13.26
C GLU A 145 23.68 -7.24 -14.40
N LYS A 146 22.98 -8.02 -15.24
CA LYS A 146 22.12 -7.46 -16.28
C LYS A 146 20.91 -6.77 -15.66
N LEU A 147 20.26 -7.41 -14.69
CA LEU A 147 19.18 -6.79 -13.92
C LEU A 147 19.66 -5.54 -13.19
N ARG A 148 20.85 -5.62 -12.55
CA ARG A 148 21.48 -4.48 -11.89
C ARG A 148 21.63 -3.30 -12.86
N SER A 149 22.22 -3.54 -14.03
CA SER A 149 22.41 -2.54 -15.09
C SER A 149 21.09 -1.92 -15.53
N ARG A 150 20.03 -2.72 -15.70
CA ARG A 150 18.68 -2.23 -16.04
C ARG A 150 18.11 -1.29 -14.98
N LEU A 151 18.25 -1.64 -13.70
CA LEU A 151 17.73 -0.80 -12.60
C LEU A 151 18.52 0.51 -12.46
N VAL A 152 19.84 0.49 -12.66
CA VAL A 152 20.65 1.74 -12.74
C VAL A 152 20.17 2.61 -13.91
N ALA A 153 19.93 2.00 -15.07
CA ALA A 153 19.40 2.69 -16.24
C ALA A 153 17.91 3.09 -16.12
N ARG A 154 17.27 2.82 -14.96
CA ARG A 154 15.84 3.08 -14.70
C ARG A 154 14.90 2.44 -15.75
N ALA A 155 15.34 1.34 -16.34
CA ALA A 155 14.57 0.62 -17.34
C ALA A 155 13.40 -0.12 -16.68
N CYS A 156 12.28 -0.24 -17.39
CA CYS A 156 11.18 -1.08 -16.92
C CYS A 156 11.62 -2.54 -16.81
N VAL A 157 11.09 -3.22 -15.80
CA VAL A 157 11.18 -4.66 -15.60
C VAL A 157 9.83 -5.32 -15.87
N ASP A 158 9.82 -6.64 -16.01
CA ASP A 158 8.58 -7.43 -16.03
C ASP A 158 8.01 -7.58 -14.61
N LYS A 159 6.76 -8.05 -14.56
CA LYS A 159 6.00 -8.22 -13.32
C LYS A 159 6.65 -9.26 -12.40
N GLU A 160 7.24 -10.30 -12.97
CA GLU A 160 7.86 -11.41 -12.26
C GLU A 160 9.12 -10.93 -11.51
N THR A 161 9.93 -10.11 -12.19
CA THR A 161 11.14 -9.49 -11.65
C THR A 161 10.81 -8.52 -10.52
N GLU A 162 9.83 -7.62 -10.69
CA GLU A 162 9.42 -6.74 -9.60
C GLU A 162 8.92 -7.57 -8.41
N ASN A 163 8.06 -8.57 -8.65
CA ASN A 163 7.54 -9.40 -7.58
C ASN A 163 8.63 -10.18 -6.84
N ALA A 164 9.69 -10.59 -7.54
CA ALA A 164 10.84 -11.24 -6.92
C ALA A 164 11.58 -10.28 -5.97
N ILE A 165 11.84 -9.04 -6.40
CA ILE A 165 12.46 -8.00 -5.56
C ILE A 165 11.54 -7.64 -4.39
N ARG A 166 10.24 -7.52 -4.64
CA ARG A 166 9.21 -7.22 -3.63
C ARG A 166 9.16 -8.30 -2.55
N ARG A 167 9.18 -9.59 -2.94
CA ARG A 167 9.25 -10.73 -2.00
C ARG A 167 10.57 -10.78 -1.23
N ALA A 168 11.70 -10.54 -1.89
CA ALA A 168 13.00 -10.48 -1.21
C ALA A 168 13.03 -9.34 -0.17
N THR A 169 12.42 -8.20 -0.51
CA THR A 169 12.28 -7.06 0.41
C THR A 169 11.38 -7.41 1.59
N TYR A 170 10.24 -8.07 1.36
CA TYR A 170 9.36 -8.57 2.41
C TYR A 170 10.11 -9.46 3.41
N GLN A 171 10.83 -10.47 2.90
CA GLN A 171 11.62 -11.39 3.73
C GLN A 171 12.75 -10.67 4.49
N ALA A 172 13.39 -9.66 3.87
CA ALA A 172 14.40 -8.85 4.55
C ALA A 172 13.78 -8.05 5.70
N MET A 173 12.57 -7.52 5.54
CA MET A 173 11.86 -6.81 6.60
C MET A 173 11.46 -7.74 7.76
N GLU A 174 10.94 -8.94 7.47
CA GLU A 174 10.64 -9.93 8.51
C GLU A 174 11.89 -10.28 9.34
N LYS A 175 13.03 -10.48 8.68
CA LYS A 175 14.31 -10.71 9.35
C LYS A 175 14.74 -9.51 10.19
N LEU A 176 14.53 -8.30 9.69
CA LEU A 176 14.88 -7.07 10.39
C LEU A 176 14.02 -6.87 11.66
N VAL A 177 12.71 -7.09 11.56
CA VAL A 177 11.77 -7.12 12.70
C VAL A 177 12.26 -8.12 13.75
N ALA A 178 12.47 -9.37 13.34
CA ALA A 178 12.89 -10.44 14.25
C ALA A 178 14.23 -10.17 14.93
N LYS A 179 15.21 -9.60 14.22
CA LYS A 179 16.55 -9.31 14.76
C LYS A 179 16.62 -8.06 15.62
N SER A 180 15.82 -7.05 15.30
CA SER A 180 15.83 -5.77 16.02
C SER A 180 14.92 -5.77 17.26
N GLY A 181 13.91 -6.66 17.29
CA GLY A 181 12.85 -6.62 18.30
C GLY A 181 11.91 -5.42 18.16
N LEU A 182 12.06 -4.60 17.10
CA LEU A 182 11.19 -3.48 16.81
C LEU A 182 9.90 -3.95 16.14
N SER A 183 8.81 -3.20 16.34
CA SER A 183 7.55 -3.48 15.65
C SER A 183 7.66 -3.20 14.15
N VAL A 184 6.79 -3.85 13.37
CA VAL A 184 6.64 -3.56 11.93
C VAL A 184 6.37 -2.08 11.69
N ALA A 185 5.51 -1.45 12.50
CA ALA A 185 5.19 -0.03 12.39
C ALA A 185 6.43 0.89 12.58
N ALA A 186 7.32 0.55 13.52
CA ALA A 186 8.54 1.32 13.75
C ALA A 186 9.51 1.23 12.56
N ILE A 187 9.66 0.03 12.00
CA ILE A 187 10.49 -0.22 10.82
C ILE A 187 9.89 0.49 9.59
N ASP A 188 8.59 0.35 9.36
CA ASP A 188 7.90 1.01 8.25
C ASP A 188 8.02 2.53 8.34
N TYR A 189 7.88 3.13 9.54
CA TYR A 189 8.06 4.56 9.73
C TYR A 189 9.46 5.04 9.33
N PHE A 190 10.51 4.30 9.70
CA PHE A 190 11.87 4.61 9.29
C PHE A 190 12.00 4.65 7.75
N PHE A 191 11.55 3.60 7.06
CA PHE A 191 11.67 3.53 5.61
C PHE A 191 10.75 4.50 4.87
N PHE A 192 9.54 4.73 5.39
CA PHE A 192 8.61 5.72 4.85
C PHE A 192 9.19 7.13 4.90
N THR A 193 9.82 7.51 6.01
CA THR A 193 10.49 8.82 6.11
C THR A 193 11.77 8.87 5.28
N ASN A 194 12.40 7.73 4.98
CA ASN A 194 13.60 7.69 4.15
C ASN A 194 13.36 8.13 2.70
N ARG A 195 12.11 8.22 2.21
CA ARG A 195 11.82 8.74 0.87
C ARG A 195 12.27 10.19 0.65
N THR A 196 12.44 10.98 1.73
CA THR A 196 12.95 12.36 1.65
C THR A 196 14.47 12.43 1.71
N ARG A 197 15.12 11.55 2.49
CA ARG A 197 16.59 11.49 2.62
C ARG A 197 17.26 10.67 1.52
N CYS A 198 16.59 9.62 1.05
CA CYS A 198 17.00 8.74 -0.05
C CYS A 198 15.95 8.81 -1.20
N PRO A 199 15.78 10.00 -1.80
CA PRO A 199 14.83 10.22 -2.88
C PRO A 199 15.26 9.50 -4.17
N GLU A 200 14.35 9.44 -5.11
CA GLU A 200 14.51 8.67 -6.35
C GLU A 200 15.07 9.49 -7.50
N MET A 201 14.76 10.80 -7.50
CA MET A 201 15.10 11.71 -8.60
C MET A 201 16.29 12.62 -8.30
N THR A 202 16.70 12.73 -7.03
CA THR A 202 17.79 13.61 -6.59
C THR A 202 18.82 12.84 -5.78
N GLU A 203 19.96 13.47 -5.54
CA GLU A 203 21.04 12.87 -4.77
C GLU A 203 20.61 12.61 -3.31
N PRO A 204 20.87 11.42 -2.76
CA PRO A 204 20.57 11.13 -1.35
C PRO A 204 21.43 11.94 -0.37
N ALA A 205 20.82 12.36 0.73
CA ALA A 205 21.50 13.01 1.84
C ALA A 205 22.21 11.99 2.75
N CYS A 206 23.09 11.15 2.16
CA CYS A 206 23.71 9.99 2.82
C CYS A 206 24.43 10.34 4.12
N ALA A 207 25.15 11.46 4.18
CA ALA A 207 25.90 11.89 5.37
C ALA A 207 25.00 12.13 6.60
N SER A 208 23.72 12.44 6.39
CA SER A 208 22.72 12.65 7.45
C SER A 208 21.84 11.42 7.73
N CYS A 209 22.10 10.30 7.04
CA CYS A 209 21.29 9.11 7.15
C CYS A 209 21.65 8.32 8.43
N PRO A 210 20.66 7.95 9.29
CA PRO A 210 20.94 7.22 10.52
C PRO A 210 21.64 5.87 10.33
N VAL A 211 21.55 5.29 9.13
CA VAL A 211 22.17 4.01 8.78
C VAL A 211 23.38 4.17 7.85
N ASN A 212 23.93 5.39 7.72
CA ASN A 212 25.06 5.67 6.83
C ASN A 212 26.23 4.70 7.03
N ALA A 213 26.62 4.46 8.29
CA ALA A 213 27.76 3.60 8.64
C ALA A 213 27.62 2.13 8.22
N ILE A 214 26.40 1.66 7.94
CA ILE A 214 26.12 0.26 7.57
C ILE A 214 25.49 0.11 6.18
N CYS A 215 25.22 1.22 5.50
CA CYS A 215 24.58 1.26 4.20
C CYS A 215 25.62 0.95 3.11
N LYS A 216 25.28 0.08 2.15
CA LYS A 216 26.12 -0.12 0.95
C LYS A 216 26.20 1.11 0.04
N GLN A 217 25.31 2.09 0.24
CA GLN A 217 25.23 3.33 -0.53
C GLN A 217 25.17 3.11 -2.05
N ASP A 218 24.46 2.07 -2.49
CA ASP A 218 24.30 1.77 -3.92
C ASP A 218 23.26 2.71 -4.58
N THR A 219 23.50 4.02 -4.43
CA THR A 219 22.58 5.10 -4.80
C THR A 219 22.18 5.12 -6.28
N PRO A 220 22.97 4.59 -7.24
CA PRO A 220 22.50 4.46 -8.62
C PRO A 220 21.32 3.50 -8.80
N LEU A 221 21.11 2.51 -7.91
CA LEU A 221 19.98 1.60 -8.01
C LEU A 221 18.65 2.34 -7.86
N PHE A 222 17.76 2.13 -8.83
CA PHE A 222 16.39 2.63 -8.83
C PHE A 222 15.41 1.54 -8.32
N GLN A 223 14.17 1.93 -8.00
CA GLN A 223 13.12 0.95 -7.75
C GLN A 223 12.84 0.09 -8.99
N PRO A 224 12.44 -1.18 -8.83
CA PRO A 224 11.86 -1.91 -9.94
C PRO A 224 10.55 -1.25 -10.36
N VAL A 225 10.44 -0.91 -11.65
CA VAL A 225 9.24 -0.33 -12.24
C VAL A 225 8.73 -1.27 -13.32
N PHE A 226 7.52 -1.78 -13.15
CA PHE A 226 6.75 -2.33 -14.27
C PHE A 226 5.47 -1.53 -14.45
N ARG A 227 4.95 -1.49 -15.67
CA ARG A 227 3.68 -0.81 -15.95
C ARG A 227 2.53 -1.71 -15.51
N THR A 228 1.67 -1.21 -14.61
CA THR A 228 0.49 -1.94 -14.13
C THR A 228 -0.59 -0.99 -13.66
N THR A 229 -1.80 -1.51 -13.62
CA THR A 229 -3.01 -0.84 -13.17
C THR A 229 -3.42 -1.23 -11.74
N HIS A 230 -2.62 -2.05 -11.06
CA HIS A 230 -3.01 -2.71 -9.80
C HIS A 230 -2.34 -2.17 -8.52
N TYR A 231 -1.42 -1.19 -8.61
CA TYR A 231 -0.74 -0.62 -7.42
C TYR A 231 -1.60 0.32 -6.59
#